data_AF-A0A662HF98-F1
#
_entry.id   AF-A0A662HF98-F1
#
_cell.length_a   1.000
_cell.length_b   1.000
_cell.length_c   1.000
_cell.angle_alpha   90.00
_cell.angle_beta   90.00
_cell.angle_gamma   90.00
#
_symmetry.space_group_name_H-M   'P 1'
#
loop_
_entity.id
_entity.type
_entity.pdbx_description
1 polymer ?
#
loop_
_entity_poly.entity_id
_entity_poly.type
_entity_poly.pdbx_seq_one_letter_code
_entity_poly.pdbx_strand_id
1 'polypeptide(L)'
;MILDIISFITAWLTYFAIYSIVAITLNLEAGTAGIVNFGKVAFFGLGAYIGAIINTYLLLMAAGVDPYKCPPYTSEGVIELTRIAASEPGLVIGIFILSLILSFL
;
A
#
# COMPACT_ATOMS: atom_id res chain seq x y z
N MET A 1 8.82 2.66 23.72
CA MET A 1 7.51 3.18 24.17
C MET A 1 7.01 4.33 23.28
N ILE A 2 7.76 5.42 23.03
CA ILE A 2 7.36 6.45 22.03
C ILE A 2 7.32 5.92 20.58
N LEU A 3 8.27 5.06 20.18
CA LEU A 3 8.22 4.45 18.84
C LEU A 3 6.95 3.59 18.65
N ASP A 4 6.47 2.96 19.72
CA ASP A 4 5.29 2.09 19.70
C ASP A 4 4.00 2.91 19.49
N ILE A 5 3.90 4.10 20.12
CA ILE A 5 2.74 4.97 19.93
C ILE A 5 2.68 5.58 18.52
N ILE A 6 3.83 5.92 17.93
CA ILE A 6 3.90 6.44 16.56
C ILE A 6 3.49 5.36 15.55
N SER A 7 4.02 4.14 15.69
CA SER A 7 3.64 2.99 14.86
C SER A 7 2.15 2.68 15.00
N PHE A 8 1.62 2.70 16.22
CA PHE A 8 0.20 2.51 16.47
C PHE A 8 -0.66 3.58 15.80
N ILE A 9 -0.36 4.87 16.00
CA ILE A 9 -1.12 5.97 15.40
C ILE A 9 -1.06 5.88 13.87
N THR A 10 0.10 5.54 13.30
CA THR A 10 0.26 5.40 11.85
C THR A 10 -0.61 4.26 11.31
N ALA A 11 -0.59 3.10 11.95
CA ALA A 11 -1.43 1.97 11.57
C ALA A 11 -2.92 2.31 11.70
N TRP A 12 -3.32 2.91 12.83
CA TRP A 12 -4.69 3.32 13.08
C TRP A 12 -5.19 4.35 12.06
N LEU A 13 -4.41 5.40 11.79
CA LEU A 13 -4.74 6.41 10.78
C LEU A 13 -4.85 5.81 9.37
N THR A 14 -4.00 4.84 9.04
CA THR A 14 -4.04 4.14 7.74
C THR A 14 -5.37 3.42 7.57
N TYR A 15 -5.78 2.59 8.55
CA TYR A 15 -7.07 1.90 8.49
C TYR A 15 -8.24 2.88 8.51
N PHE A 16 -8.19 3.89 9.37
CA PHE A 16 -9.24 4.91 9.47
C PHE A 16 -9.43 5.64 8.13
N ALA A 17 -8.35 6.03 7.45
CA ALA A 17 -8.40 6.71 6.16
C ALA A 17 -9.02 5.82 5.07
N ILE A 18 -8.59 4.55 4.97
CA ILE A 18 -9.12 3.60 3.98
C ILE A 18 -10.62 3.41 4.17
N TYR A 19 -11.07 3.12 5.40
CA TYR A 19 -12.50 2.93 5.68
C TYR A 19 -13.31 4.22 5.51
N SER A 20 -12.74 5.38 5.81
CA SER A 20 -13.38 6.67 5.58
C SER A 20 -13.64 6.92 4.09
N ILE A 21 -12.67 6.61 3.22
CA ILE A 21 -12.86 6.71 1.76
C ILE A 21 -14.02 5.81 1.32
N VAL A 22 -14.04 4.55 1.75
CA VAL A 22 -15.10 3.59 1.40
C VAL A 22 -16.48 4.07 1.86
N ALA A 23 -16.57 4.58 3.09
CA ALA A 23 -17.81 5.09 3.69
C ALA A 23 -18.32 6.35 2.97
N ILE A 24 -17.44 7.32 2.69
CA ILE A 24 -17.78 8.54 1.96
C ILE A 24 -18.29 8.19 0.56
N THR A 25 -17.58 7.32 -0.17
CA THR A 25 -18.03 6.87 -1.49
C THR A 25 -19.39 6.18 -1.41
N LEU A 26 -19.64 5.38 -0.37
CA LEU A 26 -20.92 4.66 -0.24
C LEU A 26 -22.07 5.63 0.03
N ASN A 27 -21.82 6.65 0.85
CA ASN A 27 -22.80 7.69 1.12
C ASN A 27 -23.11 8.51 -0.14
N LEU A 28 -22.13 8.76 -1.00
CA LEU A 28 -22.36 9.38 -2.31
C LEU A 28 -23.17 8.45 -3.22
N GLU A 29 -22.77 7.19 -3.38
CA GLU A 29 -23.47 6.23 -4.24
C GLU A 29 -24.94 6.01 -3.80
N ALA A 30 -25.15 5.71 -2.52
CA ALA A 30 -26.47 5.44 -1.96
C ALA A 30 -27.31 6.71 -1.83
N GLY A 31 -26.70 7.83 -1.43
CA GLY A 31 -27.39 9.08 -1.14
C GLY A 31 -27.69 9.94 -2.36
N THR A 32 -26.76 10.06 -3.32
CA THR A 32 -26.94 10.94 -4.50
C THR A 32 -27.32 10.18 -5.76
N ALA A 33 -26.75 9.00 -6.00
CA ALA A 33 -27.05 8.20 -7.18
C ALA A 33 -28.19 7.19 -6.98
N GLY A 34 -28.55 6.89 -5.73
CA GLY A 34 -29.59 5.91 -5.39
C GLY A 34 -29.23 4.46 -5.74
N ILE A 35 -27.96 4.19 -6.04
CA ILE A 35 -27.44 2.87 -6.44
C ILE A 35 -26.43 2.42 -5.38
N VAL A 36 -26.61 1.24 -4.82
CA VAL A 36 -25.73 0.73 -3.75
C VAL A 36 -24.81 -0.37 -4.30
N ASN A 37 -23.51 -0.09 -4.37
CA ASN A 37 -22.50 -1.04 -4.82
C ASN A 37 -21.91 -1.83 -3.64
N PHE A 38 -22.55 -2.93 -3.26
CA PHE A 38 -22.05 -3.80 -2.17
C PHE A 38 -20.75 -4.54 -2.52
N GLY A 39 -20.47 -4.78 -3.81
CA GLY A 39 -19.27 -5.48 -4.28
C GLY A 39 -18.01 -4.61 -4.33
N LYS A 40 -18.10 -3.29 -4.10
CA LYS A 40 -16.98 -2.37 -4.34
C LYS A 40 -15.75 -2.65 -3.46
N VAL A 41 -15.96 -3.13 -2.24
CA VAL A 41 -14.87 -3.45 -1.30
C VAL A 41 -13.94 -4.53 -1.87
N ALA A 42 -14.44 -5.45 -2.70
CA ALA A 42 -13.61 -6.44 -3.38
C ALA A 42 -12.61 -5.78 -4.34
N PHE A 43 -13.01 -4.73 -5.05
CA PHE A 43 -12.12 -3.98 -5.95
C PHE A 43 -11.07 -3.18 -5.18
N PHE A 44 -11.42 -2.59 -4.02
CA PHE A 44 -10.44 -1.97 -3.13
C PHE A 44 -9.40 -2.99 -2.66
N GLY A 45 -9.82 -4.19 -2.26
CA GLY A 45 -8.92 -5.26 -1.86
C GLY A 45 -8.01 -5.72 -2.99
N LEU A 46 -8.55 -5.96 -4.19
CA LEU A 46 -7.76 -6.34 -5.37
C LEU A 46 -6.72 -5.28 -5.72
N GLY A 47 -7.09 -4.00 -5.72
CA GLY A 47 -6.16 -2.89 -5.96
C GLY A 47 -5.04 -2.84 -4.93
N ALA A 48 -5.36 -3.05 -3.64
CA ALA A 48 -4.37 -3.10 -2.57
C ALA A 48 -3.36 -4.24 -2.76
N TYR A 49 -3.82 -5.45 -3.11
CA TYR A 49 -2.93 -6.59 -3.37
C TYR A 49 -2.03 -6.36 -4.59
N ILE A 50 -2.61 -5.87 -5.71
CA ILE A 50 -1.85 -5.58 -6.92
C ILE A 50 -0.79 -4.51 -6.63
N GLY A 51 -1.16 -3.43 -5.93
CA GLY A 51 -0.23 -2.37 -5.54
C GLY A 51 0.90 -2.88 -4.64
N ALA A 52 0.59 -3.73 -3.65
CA ALA A 52 1.58 -4.32 -2.76
C ALA A 52 2.57 -5.24 -3.51
N ILE A 53 2.06 -6.10 -4.40
CA ILE A 53 2.90 -6.98 -5.23
C ILE A 53 3.80 -6.13 -6.12
N ILE A 54 3.24 -5.20 -6.90
CA ILE A 54 4.04 -4.40 -7.83
C ILE A 54 5.10 -3.59 -7.06
N ASN A 55 4.76 -2.95 -5.95
CA ASN A 55 5.72 -2.13 -5.21
C ASN A 55 6.84 -2.93 -4.56
N THR A 56 6.56 -4.11 -4.00
CA THR A 56 7.61 -4.94 -3.38
C THR A 56 8.59 -5.49 -4.42
N TYR A 57 8.09 -5.95 -5.57
CA TYR A 57 8.94 -6.38 -6.67
C TYR A 57 9.73 -5.22 -7.28
N LEU A 58 9.07 -4.07 -7.50
CA LEU A 58 9.71 -2.89 -8.07
C LEU A 58 10.81 -2.35 -7.16
N LEU A 59 10.60 -2.33 -5.83
CA LEU A 59 11.62 -1.88 -4.88
C LEU A 59 12.85 -2.79 -4.90
N LEU A 60 12.68 -4.11 -4.93
CA LEU A 60 13.79 -5.07 -5.06
C LEU A 60 14.55 -4.84 -6.36
N MET A 61 13.85 -4.75 -7.49
CA MET A 61 14.46 -4.52 -8.80
C MET A 61 15.20 -3.19 -8.87
N ALA A 62 14.62 -2.12 -8.32
CA ALA A 62 15.22 -0.79 -8.30
C ALA A 62 16.45 -0.72 -7.40
N ALA A 63 16.51 -1.52 -6.34
CA ALA A 63 17.68 -1.68 -5.48
C ALA A 63 18.73 -2.65 -6.04
N GLY A 64 18.53 -3.20 -7.25
CA GLY A 64 19.46 -4.14 -7.89
C GLY A 64 19.38 -5.57 -7.33
N VAL A 65 18.36 -5.90 -6.55
CA VAL A 65 18.11 -7.25 -6.02
C VAL A 65 17.23 -8.02 -7.00
N ASP A 66 17.68 -9.21 -7.39
CA ASP A 66 16.92 -10.10 -8.27
C ASP A 66 15.74 -10.75 -7.52
N PRO A 67 14.48 -10.40 -7.85
CA PRO A 67 13.31 -10.91 -7.13
C PRO A 67 13.08 -12.42 -7.32
N TYR A 68 13.71 -13.06 -8.31
CA TYR A 68 13.61 -14.51 -8.50
C TYR A 68 14.48 -15.28 -7.52
N LYS A 69 15.59 -14.69 -7.08
CA LYS A 69 16.49 -15.29 -6.09
C LYS A 69 16.06 -14.94 -4.67
N CYS A 70 15.57 -13.73 -4.46
CA CYS A 70 15.12 -13.23 -3.16
C CYS A 70 13.69 -12.69 -3.26
N PRO A 71 12.68 -13.58 -3.34
CA PRO A 71 11.30 -13.16 -3.54
C PRO A 71 10.69 -12.50 -2.29
N PRO A 72 9.78 -11.52 -2.45
CA PRO A 72 9.27 -10.71 -1.33
C PRO A 72 8.33 -11.47 -0.38
N TYR A 73 7.95 -12.71 -0.70
CA TYR A 73 7.12 -13.57 0.15
C TYR A 73 7.93 -14.55 1.02
N THR A 74 9.27 -14.57 0.90
CA THR A 74 10.15 -15.32 1.81
C THR A 74 10.66 -14.43 2.93
N SER A 75 11.05 -15.03 4.06
CA SER A 75 11.64 -14.30 5.19
C SER A 75 12.89 -13.50 4.77
N GLU A 76 13.73 -14.08 3.92
CA GLU A 76 14.93 -13.43 3.38
C GLU A 76 14.58 -12.18 2.56
N GLY A 77 13.58 -12.27 1.68
CA GLY A 77 13.11 -11.13 0.89
C GLY A 77 12.50 -10.01 1.73
N VAL A 78 11.74 -10.35 2.77
CA VAL A 78 11.16 -9.36 3.70
C VAL A 78 12.25 -8.65 4.51
N ILE A 79 13.27 -9.38 4.95
CA ILE A 79 14.43 -8.80 5.64
C ILE A 79 15.17 -7.83 4.71
N GLU A 80 15.36 -8.22 3.45
CA GLU A 80 16.06 -7.39 2.46
C GLU A 80 15.27 -6.13 2.10
N LEU A 81 13.95 -6.23 1.93
CA LEU A 81 13.06 -5.07 1.77
C LEU A 81 13.18 -4.10 2.94
N THR A 82 13.22 -4.63 4.16
CA THR A 82 13.37 -3.81 5.38
C THR A 82 14.75 -3.15 5.43
N ARG A 83 15.79 -3.87 5.00
CA ARG A 83 17.16 -3.34 4.89
C ARG A 83 17.23 -2.20 3.87
N ILE A 84 16.66 -2.39 2.68
CA ILE A 84 16.59 -1.38 1.61
C ILE A 84 15.82 -0.15 2.10
N ALA A 85 14.68 -0.35 2.77
CA ALA A 85 13.88 0.75 3.30
C ALA A 85 14.64 1.59 4.34
N ALA A 86 15.52 0.94 5.13
CA ALA A 86 16.37 1.64 6.09
C ALA A 86 17.58 2.31 5.44
N SER A 87 18.18 1.72 4.40
CA SER A 87 19.39 2.25 3.75
C SER A 87 19.11 3.36 2.74
N GLU A 88 17.99 3.28 2.01
CA GLU A 88 17.64 4.18 0.91
C GLU A 88 16.18 4.66 1.03
N PRO A 89 15.84 5.45 2.06
CA PRO A 89 14.46 5.90 2.28
C PRO A 89 13.93 6.76 1.11
N GLY A 90 14.83 7.46 0.41
CA GLY A 90 14.48 8.25 -0.78
C GLY A 90 13.91 7.40 -1.91
N LEU A 91 14.42 6.18 -2.10
CA LEU A 91 13.91 5.25 -3.11
C LEU A 91 12.49 4.77 -2.77
N VAL A 92 12.25 4.42 -1.50
CA VAL A 92 10.92 4.01 -1.03
C VAL A 92 9.90 5.14 -1.20
N ILE A 93 10.26 6.36 -0.80
CA ILE A 93 9.40 7.53 -0.97
C ILE A 93 9.16 7.81 -2.46
N GLY A 94 10.20 7.70 -3.31
CA GLY A 94 10.10 7.89 -4.75
C GLY A 94 9.13 6.89 -5.39
N ILE A 95 9.25 5.61 -5.04
CA ILE A 95 8.33 4.56 -5.51
C ILE A 95 6.91 4.84 -5.00
N PHE A 96 6.74 5.21 -3.73
CA PHE A 96 5.43 5.56 -3.18
C PHE A 96 4.75 6.72 -3.94
N ILE A 97 5.49 7.81 -4.21
CA ILE A 97 4.97 8.96 -4.97
C ILE A 97 4.67 8.55 -6.42
N LEU A 98 5.52 7.72 -7.04
CA LEU A 98 5.27 7.18 -8.37
C LEU A 98 3.98 6.34 -8.39
N SER A 99 3.78 5.44 -7.42
CA SER A 99 2.54 4.66 -7.30
C SER A 99 1.32 5.57 -7.15
N LEU A 100 1.44 6.65 -6.37
CA LEU A 100 0.37 7.60 -6.16
C LEU A 100 0.01 8.32 -7.47
N ILE A 101 1.01 8.81 -8.22
CA ILE A 101 0.78 9.45 -9.53
C ILE A 101 0.14 8.47 -10.51
N LEU A 102 0.67 7.25 -10.60
CA LEU A 102 0.14 6.21 -11.48
C LEU A 102 -1.29 5.79 -11.11
N SER A 103 -1.71 5.92 -9.85
CA SER A 103 -3.08 5.61 -9.43
C SER A 103 -4.13 6.59 -9.96
N PHE A 104 -3.72 7.77 -10.43
CA PHE A 104 -4.62 8.78 -11.02
C PHE A 104 -4.73 8.70 -12.55
N LEU A 105 -3.88 7.88 -13.19
CA LEU A 105 -3.87 7.64 -14.64
C LEU A 105 -4.76 6.45 -14.99
#